data_AF-A0A4Q3DTW5-F1
#
_entry.id   AF-A0A4Q3DTW5-F1
#
_cell.length_a   1.000
_cell.length_b   1.000
_cell.length_c   1.000
_cell.angle_alpha   90.00
_cell.angle_beta   90.00
_cell.angle_gamma   90.00
#
_symmetry.space_group_name_H-M   'P 1'
#
loop_
_entity.id
_entity.type
_entity.pdbx_description
1 polymer ?
#
loop_
_entity_poly.entity_id
_entity_poly.type
_entity_poly.pdbx_seq_one_letter_code
_entity_poly.pdbx_strand_id
1 'polypeptide(L)'
;MHQRFHHNGLVVRPDAGITLPKDIEGKKVGVRAYSVTGGVWTRGVLQNEYGVDPAKVNWIVDDEEHVEQLRLPPNVQHAPEGKSLASMMRSGEIQAAFLGNAGIGREGPPSETWGVATEPPAAYRELIADPAADAAAWFARTGVLPTHGTVVIRDEVVAANPDVPRILFDALVESKARYLDRLRSGDALEPEDAKLLKLMDVVGPDPIPYGISANWTTMEMLVTYAVQQKLLSAPISVDELFFDFDRTA
;
A
#
# COMPACT_ATOMS: atom_id res chain seq x y z
N MET A 1 -11.93 -0.34 -0.17
CA MET A 1 -10.46 -0.23 -0.24
C MET A 1 -10.15 0.66 -1.43
N HIS A 2 -9.50 1.81 -1.24
CA HIS A 2 -9.38 2.83 -2.28
C HIS A 2 -7.99 2.79 -2.93
N GLN A 3 -7.94 2.70 -4.26
CA GLN A 3 -6.73 2.89 -5.06
C GLN A 3 -6.14 4.27 -4.74
N ARG A 4 -4.86 4.34 -4.39
CA ARG A 4 -4.20 5.61 -4.04
C ARG A 4 -2.69 5.50 -4.22
N PHE A 5 -2.05 6.65 -4.39
CA PHE A 5 -0.60 6.79 -4.26
C PHE A 5 -0.15 6.65 -2.80
N HIS A 6 1.14 6.35 -2.61
CA HIS A 6 1.76 6.09 -1.30
C HIS A 6 2.88 7.09 -0.96
N HIS A 7 2.77 8.29 -1.53
CA HIS A 7 3.61 9.44 -1.19
C HIS A 7 3.14 10.13 0.10
N ASN A 8 1.91 9.88 0.55
CA ASN A 8 1.38 10.33 1.83
C ASN A 8 1.16 9.17 2.81
N GLY A 9 0.82 9.50 4.04
CA GLY A 9 0.45 8.54 5.07
C GLY A 9 1.61 8.03 5.89
N LEU A 10 2.80 8.64 5.79
CA LEU A 10 3.90 8.44 6.73
C LEU A 10 4.17 9.78 7.41
N VAL A 11 3.81 9.87 8.69
CA VAL A 11 3.91 11.10 9.46
C VAL A 11 5.04 11.07 10.45
N VAL A 12 5.54 12.25 10.80
CA VAL A 12 6.63 12.44 11.75
C VAL A 12 6.22 13.32 12.91
N ARG A 13 6.81 13.06 14.08
CA ARG A 13 6.65 13.95 15.24
C ARG A 13 7.39 15.27 14.99
N PRO A 14 6.89 16.39 15.54
CA PRO A 14 7.54 17.69 15.40
C PRO A 14 8.92 17.76 16.09
N ASP A 15 9.12 17.01 17.17
CA ASP A 15 10.35 16.95 17.97
C ASP A 15 11.33 15.85 17.52
N ALA A 16 11.05 15.16 16.41
CA ALA A 16 11.86 14.03 15.94
C ALA A 16 13.22 14.43 15.30
N GLY A 17 13.41 15.72 14.99
CA GLY A 17 14.56 16.20 14.22
C GLY A 17 14.60 15.62 12.80
N ILE A 18 13.45 15.24 12.25
CA ILE A 18 13.29 14.77 10.86
C ILE A 18 12.77 15.95 10.06
N THR A 19 13.46 16.32 8.99
CA THR A 19 13.09 17.41 8.08
C THR A 19 12.76 16.88 6.69
N LEU A 20 13.59 15.99 6.16
CA LEU A 20 13.46 15.39 4.83
C LEU A 20 13.40 13.85 4.92
N PRO A 21 12.91 13.16 3.87
CA PRO A 21 12.70 11.72 3.93
C PRO A 21 13.92 10.89 4.34
N LYS A 22 15.13 11.29 3.92
CA LYS A 22 16.39 10.62 4.30
C LYS A 22 16.70 10.65 5.80
N ASP A 23 16.17 11.62 6.55
CA ASP A 23 16.44 11.77 7.99
C ASP A 23 15.80 10.67 8.85
N ILE A 24 14.95 9.81 8.26
CA ILE A 24 14.42 8.64 8.95
C ILE A 24 15.46 7.52 9.10
N GLU A 25 16.57 7.57 8.35
CA GLU A 25 17.70 6.66 8.55
C GLU A 25 18.23 6.80 10.00
N GLY A 26 18.35 5.68 10.69
CA GLY A 26 18.75 5.61 12.11
C GLY A 26 17.61 5.88 13.11
N LYS A 27 16.41 6.25 12.65
CA LYS A 27 15.24 6.50 13.52
C LYS A 27 14.40 5.24 13.70
N LYS A 28 13.50 5.26 14.68
CA LYS A 28 12.46 4.24 14.85
C LYS A 28 11.18 4.67 14.12
N VAL A 29 10.71 3.81 13.23
CA VAL A 29 9.55 4.09 12.35
C VAL A 29 8.52 2.98 12.47
N GLY A 30 7.28 3.33 12.82
CA GLY A 30 6.19 2.39 13.04
C GLY A 30 5.42 2.02 11.77
N VAL A 31 5.22 0.72 11.52
CA VAL A 31 4.35 0.17 10.47
C VAL A 31 3.65 -1.07 11.00
N ARG A 32 2.34 -1.24 10.78
CA ARG A 32 1.53 -2.31 11.41
C ARG A 32 2.17 -3.70 11.30
N ALA A 33 2.39 -4.13 10.07
CA ALA A 33 3.16 -5.32 9.72
C ALA A 33 4.18 -4.93 8.65
N TYR A 34 5.35 -5.53 8.63
CA TYR A 34 6.40 -5.24 7.66
C TYR A 34 5.92 -5.54 6.23
N SER A 35 5.19 -6.64 6.02
CA SER A 35 4.67 -7.03 4.70
C SER A 35 3.44 -6.26 4.22
N VAL A 36 2.85 -5.37 5.03
CA VAL A 36 1.61 -4.67 4.64
C VAL A 36 1.82 -3.88 3.35
N THR A 37 0.95 -4.06 2.36
CA THR A 37 1.14 -3.54 0.99
C THR A 37 1.39 -2.04 0.94
N GLY A 38 0.70 -1.25 1.77
CA GLY A 38 0.95 0.19 1.87
C GLY A 38 2.37 0.52 2.36
N GLY A 39 2.88 -0.26 3.32
CA GLY A 39 4.27 -0.17 3.78
C GLY A 39 5.27 -0.49 2.68
N VAL A 40 5.00 -1.52 1.87
CA VAL A 40 5.84 -1.90 0.72
C VAL A 40 5.93 -0.76 -0.28
N TRP A 41 4.80 -0.19 -0.67
CA TRP A 41 4.78 0.90 -1.64
C TRP A 41 5.46 2.17 -1.12
N THR A 42 5.14 2.64 0.10
CA THR A 42 5.78 3.84 0.65
C THR A 42 7.27 3.65 0.82
N ARG A 43 7.74 2.50 1.34
CA ARG A 43 9.19 2.24 1.45
C ARG A 43 9.87 2.17 0.08
N GLY A 44 9.20 1.62 -0.92
CA GLY A 44 9.68 1.62 -2.31
C GLY A 44 9.84 3.04 -2.85
N VAL A 45 8.84 3.91 -2.67
CA VAL A 45 8.93 5.33 -3.03
C VAL A 45 10.07 6.02 -2.28
N LEU A 46 10.16 5.87 -0.96
CA LEU A 46 11.23 6.46 -0.14
C LEU A 46 12.62 6.02 -0.59
N GLN A 47 12.78 4.74 -0.88
CA GLN A 47 14.05 4.18 -1.31
C GLN A 47 14.47 4.68 -2.68
N ASN A 48 13.57 4.66 -3.65
CA ASN A 48 13.90 4.88 -5.05
C ASN A 48 13.81 6.37 -5.47
N GLU A 49 12.91 7.16 -4.86
CA GLU A 49 12.75 8.59 -5.19
C GLU A 49 13.49 9.52 -4.23
N TYR A 50 13.70 9.11 -2.98
CA TYR A 50 14.32 9.95 -1.94
C TYR A 50 15.64 9.41 -1.39
N GLY A 51 16.11 8.26 -1.92
CA GLY A 51 17.39 7.67 -1.56
C GLY A 51 17.49 7.25 -0.09
N VAL A 52 16.35 6.95 0.56
CA VAL A 52 16.33 6.33 1.89
C VAL A 52 16.88 4.92 1.77
N ASP A 53 17.78 4.53 2.67
CA ASP A 53 18.16 3.12 2.84
C ASP A 53 17.26 2.45 3.88
N PRO A 54 16.28 1.58 3.50
CA PRO A 54 15.38 0.96 4.46
C PRO A 54 16.08 0.05 5.47
N ALA A 55 17.30 -0.42 5.18
CA ALA A 55 18.09 -1.24 6.11
C ALA A 55 18.68 -0.42 7.27
N LYS A 56 18.79 0.91 7.11
CA LYS A 56 19.24 1.83 8.17
C LYS A 56 18.09 2.34 9.05
N VAL A 57 16.85 2.07 8.68
CA VAL A 57 15.68 2.46 9.47
C VAL A 57 15.36 1.36 10.47
N ASN A 58 15.08 1.71 11.73
CA ASN A 58 14.63 0.74 12.72
C ASN A 58 13.10 0.61 12.64
N TRP A 59 12.59 -0.42 11.99
CA TRP A 59 11.16 -0.62 11.80
C TRP A 59 10.54 -1.26 13.03
N ILE A 60 9.46 -0.65 13.54
CA ILE A 60 8.69 -1.19 14.66
C ILE A 60 7.35 -1.67 14.11
N VAL A 61 7.01 -2.93 14.40
CA VAL A 61 5.73 -3.56 14.01
C VAL A 61 4.91 -3.92 15.24
N ASP A 62 3.59 -3.75 15.21
CA ASP A 62 2.71 -4.06 16.34
C ASP A 62 1.59 -5.05 15.97
N ASP A 63 1.79 -5.79 14.90
CA ASP A 63 0.93 -6.87 14.41
C ASP A 63 1.78 -8.07 13.98
N GLU A 64 1.13 -9.22 13.79
CA GLU A 64 1.78 -10.41 13.24
C GLU A 64 1.85 -10.33 11.70
N GLU A 65 2.88 -10.93 11.12
CA GLU A 65 2.96 -11.09 9.67
C GLU A 65 1.92 -12.12 9.22
N HIS A 66 1.05 -11.76 8.28
CA HIS A 66 0.08 -12.71 7.71
C HIS A 66 0.73 -13.77 6.79
N VAL A 67 2.05 -13.70 6.58
CA VAL A 67 2.85 -14.67 5.85
C VAL A 67 3.79 -15.34 6.84
N GLU A 68 3.41 -16.49 7.37
CA GLU A 68 4.13 -17.19 8.44
C GLU A 68 5.59 -17.53 8.09
N GLN A 69 5.88 -17.73 6.79
CA GLN A 69 7.23 -18.08 6.33
C GLN A 69 8.14 -16.86 6.18
N LEU A 70 7.60 -15.64 6.29
CA LEU A 70 8.37 -14.42 6.12
C LEU A 70 9.38 -14.27 7.26
N ARG A 71 10.67 -14.23 6.90
CA ARG A 71 11.73 -13.88 7.83
C ARG A 71 11.94 -12.37 7.81
N LEU A 72 11.61 -11.72 8.92
CA LEU A 72 11.81 -10.29 9.06
C LEU A 72 13.29 -9.91 8.97
N PRO A 73 13.62 -8.80 8.29
CA PRO A 73 14.96 -8.22 8.34
C PRO A 73 15.39 -7.89 9.79
N PRO A 74 16.70 -7.92 10.12
CA PRO A 74 17.19 -7.74 11.49
C PRO A 74 16.92 -6.36 12.09
N ASN A 75 16.63 -5.37 11.25
CA ASN A 75 16.24 -4.01 11.65
C ASN A 75 14.73 -3.84 11.85
N VAL A 76 13.94 -4.93 11.80
CA VAL A 76 12.52 -4.96 12.13
C VAL A 76 12.34 -5.60 13.51
N GLN A 77 11.59 -4.94 14.39
CA GLN A 77 11.36 -5.38 15.76
C GLN A 77 9.88 -5.24 16.11
N HIS A 78 9.35 -6.20 16.86
CA HIS A 78 8.01 -6.06 17.40
C HIS A 78 7.98 -5.01 18.51
N ALA A 79 6.91 -4.24 18.56
CA ALA A 79 6.58 -3.38 19.68
C ALA A 79 6.53 -4.22 20.97
N PRO A 80 7.00 -3.68 22.12
CA PRO A 80 6.90 -4.38 23.38
C PRO A 80 5.46 -4.77 23.71
N GLU A 81 5.29 -5.88 24.42
CA GLU A 81 3.98 -6.33 24.89
C GLU A 81 3.22 -5.20 25.60
N GLY A 82 1.93 -5.04 25.26
CA GLY A 82 1.08 -3.97 25.80
C GLY A 82 1.31 -2.58 25.21
N LYS A 83 2.22 -2.41 24.22
CA LYS A 83 2.38 -1.15 23.48
C LYS A 83 1.81 -1.25 22.06
N SER A 84 1.29 -0.12 21.57
CA SER A 84 0.86 0.05 20.18
C SER A 84 1.74 1.09 19.51
N LEU A 85 1.76 1.11 18.18
CA LEU A 85 2.47 2.17 17.45
C LEU A 85 1.93 3.55 17.82
N ALA A 86 0.62 3.69 18.03
CA ALA A 86 0.01 4.96 18.42
C ALA A 86 0.53 5.43 19.79
N SER A 87 0.61 4.54 20.79
CA SER A 87 1.11 4.91 22.13
C SER A 87 2.61 5.20 22.11
N MET A 88 3.41 4.43 21.38
CA MET A 88 4.85 4.67 21.21
C MET A 88 5.14 5.96 20.45
N MET A 89 4.32 6.28 19.44
CA MET A 89 4.42 7.54 18.69
C MET A 89 4.04 8.70 19.60
N ARG A 90 3.11 8.55 20.55
CA ARG A 90 2.72 9.61 21.49
C ARG A 90 3.77 9.83 22.59
N SER A 91 4.40 8.77 23.08
CA SER A 91 5.47 8.84 24.10
C SER A 91 6.81 9.32 23.56
N GLY A 92 7.00 9.32 22.23
CA GLY A 92 8.25 9.71 21.57
C GLY A 92 9.24 8.55 21.40
N GLU A 93 8.83 7.34 21.76
CA GLU A 93 9.62 6.12 21.57
C GLU A 93 9.86 5.80 20.08
N ILE A 94 8.91 6.15 19.20
CA ILE A 94 9.10 6.17 17.74
C ILE A 94 8.94 7.59 17.20
N GLN A 95 9.66 7.89 16.12
CA GLN A 95 9.79 9.25 15.58
C GLN A 95 8.89 9.49 14.37
N ALA A 96 8.55 8.42 13.65
CA ALA A 96 7.65 8.44 12.51
C ALA A 96 6.76 7.20 12.52
N ALA A 97 5.60 7.26 11.90
CA ALA A 97 4.74 6.09 11.73
C ALA A 97 3.76 6.24 10.57
N PHE A 98 3.35 5.11 10.01
CA PHE A 98 2.28 5.05 9.01
C PHE A 98 0.93 5.42 9.63
N LEU A 99 0.09 6.12 8.86
CA LEU A 99 -1.27 6.48 9.25
C LEU A 99 -2.29 5.36 8.98
N GLY A 100 -3.43 5.44 9.68
CA GLY A 100 -4.57 4.55 9.48
C GLY A 100 -4.20 3.08 9.65
N ASN A 101 -4.79 2.21 8.83
CA ASN A 101 -4.65 0.75 8.93
C ASN A 101 -3.23 0.22 8.65
N ALA A 102 -2.31 1.08 8.19
CA ALA A 102 -0.92 0.72 7.97
C ALA A 102 -0.03 1.03 9.18
N GLY A 103 -0.55 1.67 10.24
CA GLY A 103 0.20 1.98 11.46
C GLY A 103 -0.71 2.50 12.58
N ILE A 104 -0.61 3.79 12.91
CA ILE A 104 -1.23 4.42 14.11
C ILE A 104 -2.75 4.63 14.03
N GLY A 105 -3.46 3.87 13.19
CA GLY A 105 -4.93 3.91 13.12
C GLY A 105 -5.64 3.10 14.21
N ARG A 106 -4.89 2.46 15.12
CA ARG A 106 -5.40 1.69 16.25
C ARG A 106 -4.65 2.06 17.52
N GLU A 107 -5.36 2.06 18.64
CA GLU A 107 -4.78 2.05 19.98
C GLU A 107 -5.22 0.77 20.70
N GLY A 108 -4.27 0.01 21.27
CA GLY A 108 -4.52 -1.27 21.93
C GLY A 108 -3.89 -2.50 21.23
N PRO A 109 -3.86 -3.66 21.91
CA PRO A 109 -3.28 -4.90 21.38
C PRO A 109 -4.07 -5.43 20.16
N PRO A 110 -3.45 -6.22 19.27
CA PRO A 110 -4.09 -6.72 18.05
C PRO A 110 -5.31 -7.61 18.24
N SER A 111 -5.53 -8.11 19.46
CA SER A 111 -6.53 -9.13 19.79
C SER A 111 -7.94 -8.60 20.02
N GLU A 112 -8.15 -7.28 20.13
CA GLU A 112 -9.47 -6.70 20.38
C GLU A 112 -10.04 -6.01 19.14
N THR A 113 -11.36 -6.17 18.95
CA THR A 113 -12.17 -5.63 17.86
C THR A 113 -11.75 -4.23 17.42
N TRP A 114 -11.61 -4.04 16.10
CA TRP A 114 -11.28 -2.80 15.39
C TRP A 114 -11.85 -1.54 16.06
N GLY A 115 -11.10 -0.98 17.01
CA GLY A 115 -11.41 0.30 17.63
C GLY A 115 -11.31 1.43 16.63
N VAL A 116 -12.24 2.39 16.71
CA VAL A 116 -12.29 3.56 15.83
C VAL A 116 -10.94 4.28 15.87
N ALA A 117 -10.40 4.60 14.69
CA ALA A 117 -9.18 5.37 14.53
C ALA A 117 -9.28 6.68 15.33
N THR A 118 -8.42 6.85 16.32
CA THR A 118 -8.16 8.17 16.87
C THR A 118 -7.44 8.95 15.80
N GLU A 119 -7.98 10.10 15.40
CA GLU A 119 -7.29 11.00 14.48
C GLU A 119 -5.87 11.24 15.02
N PRO A 120 -4.82 11.08 14.18
CA PRO A 120 -3.47 11.39 14.60
C PRO A 120 -3.44 12.84 15.11
N PRO A 121 -2.70 13.13 16.20
CA PRO A 121 -2.54 14.50 16.69
C PRO A 121 -2.21 15.45 15.54
N ALA A 122 -2.92 16.58 15.44
CA ALA A 122 -2.72 17.57 14.37
C ALA A 122 -1.28 18.11 14.27
N ALA A 123 -0.45 17.87 15.29
CA ALA A 123 0.97 18.21 15.31
C ALA A 123 1.84 17.25 14.48
N TYR A 124 1.36 16.08 14.07
CA TYR A 124 2.10 15.16 13.21
C TYR A 124 2.00 15.64 11.76
N ARG A 125 3.15 15.86 11.13
CA ARG A 125 3.23 16.31 9.73
C ARG A 125 3.55 15.14 8.82
N GLU A 126 3.11 15.20 7.57
CA GLU A 126 3.58 14.29 6.52
C GLU A 126 5.10 14.40 6.37
N LEU A 127 5.76 13.27 6.12
CA LEU A 127 7.20 13.20 5.89
C LEU A 127 7.58 13.91 4.58
N ILE A 128 6.83 13.63 3.52
CA ILE A 128 6.96 14.26 2.21
C ILE A 128 6.18 15.58 2.26
N ALA A 129 6.81 16.66 1.78
CA ALA A 129 6.29 18.02 1.93
C ALA A 129 5.06 18.29 1.06
N ASP A 130 5.09 17.87 -0.21
CA ASP A 130 3.95 17.96 -1.14
C ASP A 130 3.68 16.58 -1.77
N PRO A 131 3.08 15.65 -1.01
CA PRO A 131 2.91 14.29 -1.46
C PRO A 131 1.97 14.17 -2.66
N ALA A 132 1.08 15.15 -2.88
CA ALA A 132 0.18 15.15 -4.03
C ALA A 132 0.93 15.52 -5.32
N ALA A 133 1.75 16.58 -5.29
CA ALA A 133 2.57 16.97 -6.43
C ALA A 133 3.60 15.88 -6.76
N ASP A 134 4.27 15.33 -5.75
CA ASP A 134 5.28 14.28 -5.95
C ASP A 134 4.66 13.00 -6.52
N ALA A 135 3.46 12.62 -6.05
CA ALA A 135 2.72 11.49 -6.59
C ALA A 135 2.33 11.68 -8.06
N ALA A 136 1.82 12.86 -8.43
CA ALA A 136 1.46 13.16 -9.80
C ALA A 136 2.69 13.15 -10.73
N ALA A 137 3.80 13.75 -10.29
CA ALA A 137 5.05 13.74 -11.04
C ALA A 137 5.61 12.31 -11.18
N TRP A 138 5.53 11.48 -10.15
CA TRP A 138 5.95 10.09 -10.17
C TRP A 138 5.10 9.25 -11.13
N PHE A 139 3.78 9.40 -11.09
CA PHE A 139 2.88 8.74 -12.04
C PHE A 139 3.17 9.15 -13.48
N ALA A 140 3.36 10.45 -13.75
CA ALA A 140 3.68 10.93 -15.09
C ALA A 140 4.98 10.33 -15.66
N ARG A 141 5.97 10.03 -14.79
CA ARG A 141 7.24 9.39 -15.21
C ARG A 141 7.13 7.88 -15.36
N THR A 142 6.38 7.21 -14.48
CA THR A 142 6.45 5.75 -14.32
C THR A 142 5.23 5.01 -14.87
N GLY A 143 4.09 5.69 -14.96
CA GLY A 143 2.79 5.07 -15.25
C GLY A 143 2.28 4.15 -14.13
N VAL A 144 2.96 4.08 -12.97
CA VAL A 144 2.61 3.13 -11.90
C VAL A 144 1.47 3.67 -11.05
N LEU A 145 0.36 2.94 -11.04
CA LEU A 145 -0.75 3.15 -10.11
C LEU A 145 -0.81 2.00 -9.09
N PRO A 146 -0.42 2.22 -7.82
CA PRO A 146 -0.33 1.14 -6.83
C PRO A 146 -1.62 0.32 -6.64
N THR A 147 -1.47 -1.00 -6.66
CA THR A 147 -2.54 -1.98 -6.43
C THR A 147 -2.45 -2.58 -5.02
N HIS A 148 -3.60 -2.99 -4.47
CA HIS A 148 -3.71 -3.61 -3.14
C HIS A 148 -4.53 -4.89 -3.13
N GLY A 149 -5.60 -4.93 -3.91
CA GLY A 149 -6.49 -6.08 -4.00
C GLY A 149 -6.18 -6.93 -5.23
N THR A 150 -6.33 -8.23 -5.07
CA THR A 150 -6.36 -9.20 -6.17
C THR A 150 -7.56 -10.12 -5.97
N VAL A 151 -8.17 -10.57 -7.07
CA VAL A 151 -9.21 -11.60 -7.03
C VAL A 151 -8.53 -12.94 -7.29
N VAL A 152 -8.80 -13.90 -6.40
CA VAL A 152 -8.25 -15.26 -6.51
C VAL A 152 -9.39 -16.27 -6.62
N ILE A 153 -9.18 -17.29 -7.46
CA ILE A 153 -10.06 -18.44 -7.62
C ILE A 153 -9.24 -19.67 -7.23
N ARG A 154 -9.81 -20.59 -6.45
CA ARG A 154 -9.11 -21.83 -6.09
C ARG A 154 -8.89 -22.69 -7.34
N ASP A 155 -7.71 -23.30 -7.45
CA ASP A 155 -7.34 -24.15 -8.60
C ASP A 155 -8.35 -25.26 -8.88
N GLU A 156 -8.91 -25.89 -7.82
CA GLU A 156 -9.94 -26.92 -7.94
C GLU A 156 -11.23 -26.43 -8.64
N VAL A 157 -11.58 -25.15 -8.47
CA VAL A 157 -12.75 -24.55 -9.10
C VAL A 157 -12.49 -24.30 -10.57
N VAL A 158 -11.28 -23.81 -10.90
CA VAL A 158 -10.83 -23.60 -12.29
C VAL A 158 -10.75 -24.94 -13.04
N ALA A 159 -10.18 -25.97 -12.41
CA ALA A 159 -10.08 -27.30 -13.00
C ALA A 159 -11.45 -27.92 -13.28
N ALA A 160 -12.43 -27.73 -12.39
CA ALA A 160 -13.79 -28.23 -12.56
C ALA A 160 -14.63 -27.36 -13.52
N ASN A 161 -14.30 -26.08 -13.67
CA ASN A 161 -15.07 -25.11 -14.46
C ASN A 161 -14.12 -24.12 -15.19
N PRO A 162 -13.49 -24.53 -16.30
CA PRO A 162 -12.44 -23.73 -16.97
C PRO A 162 -12.89 -22.35 -17.47
N ASP A 163 -14.19 -22.16 -17.73
CA ASP A 163 -14.73 -20.87 -18.21
C ASP A 163 -14.97 -19.84 -17.09
N VAL A 164 -14.98 -20.27 -15.82
CA VAL A 164 -15.31 -19.40 -14.67
C VAL A 164 -14.38 -18.18 -14.54
N PRO A 165 -13.05 -18.29 -14.72
CA PRO A 165 -12.17 -17.12 -14.68
C PRO A 165 -12.56 -16.05 -15.70
N ARG A 166 -12.84 -16.44 -16.95
CA ARG A 166 -13.27 -15.54 -18.02
C ARG A 166 -14.61 -14.87 -17.69
N ILE A 167 -15.61 -15.67 -17.31
CA ILE A 167 -16.95 -15.16 -16.96
C ILE A 167 -16.88 -14.15 -15.81
N LEU A 168 -16.10 -14.47 -14.76
CA LEU A 168 -15.94 -13.59 -13.61
C LEU A 168 -15.22 -12.28 -14.01
N PHE A 169 -14.15 -12.37 -14.79
CA PHE A 169 -13.41 -11.21 -15.24
C PHE A 169 -14.29 -10.28 -16.08
N ASP A 170 -15.01 -10.83 -17.07
CA ASP A 170 -15.87 -10.04 -17.95
C ASP A 170 -17.02 -9.36 -17.17
N ALA A 171 -17.62 -10.07 -16.20
CA ALA A 171 -18.65 -9.50 -15.33
C ALA A 171 -18.12 -8.35 -14.46
N LEU A 172 -16.90 -8.46 -13.94
CA LEU A 172 -16.25 -7.40 -13.17
C LEU A 172 -15.89 -6.20 -14.05
N VAL A 173 -15.43 -6.43 -15.28
CA VAL A 173 -15.16 -5.37 -16.28
C VAL A 173 -16.44 -4.62 -16.63
N GLU A 174 -17.54 -5.33 -16.87
CA GLU A 174 -18.83 -4.70 -17.16
C GLU A 174 -19.34 -3.88 -15.96
N SER A 175 -19.27 -4.44 -14.75
CA SER A 175 -19.64 -3.74 -13.52
C SER A 175 -18.81 -2.46 -13.33
N LYS A 176 -17.50 -2.54 -13.57
CA LYS A 176 -16.60 -1.38 -13.51
C LYS A 176 -16.96 -0.32 -14.55
N ALA A 177 -17.27 -0.71 -15.78
CA ALA A 177 -17.64 0.24 -16.83
C ALA A 177 -18.86 1.08 -16.43
N ARG A 178 -19.91 0.42 -15.91
CA ARG A 178 -21.11 1.10 -15.39
C ARG A 178 -20.78 2.06 -14.24
N TYR A 179 -19.89 1.64 -13.34
CA TYR A 179 -19.44 2.49 -12.24
C TYR A 179 -18.68 3.73 -12.73
N LEU A 180 -17.77 3.57 -13.70
CA LEU A 180 -17.01 4.68 -14.27
C LEU A 180 -17.90 5.65 -15.06
N ASP A 181 -18.92 5.15 -15.77
CA ASP A 181 -19.86 6.01 -16.49
C ASP A 181 -20.70 6.85 -15.51
N ARG A 182 -21.17 6.25 -14.41
CA ARG A 182 -21.83 6.99 -13.31
C ARG A 182 -20.90 8.03 -12.70
N LEU A 183 -19.64 7.66 -12.45
CA LEU A 183 -18.65 8.57 -11.87
C LEU A 183 -18.41 9.79 -12.77
N ARG A 184 -18.30 9.57 -14.09
CA ARG A 184 -18.09 10.62 -15.10
C ARG A 184 -19.32 11.49 -15.34
N SER A 185 -20.51 10.93 -15.28
CA SER A 185 -21.75 11.70 -15.44
C SER A 185 -22.05 12.59 -14.23
N GLY A 186 -21.42 12.30 -13.08
CA GLY A 186 -21.73 12.95 -11.81
C GLY A 186 -23.07 12.51 -11.23
N ASP A 187 -23.64 11.41 -11.72
CA ASP A 187 -24.92 10.90 -11.26
C ASP A 187 -24.77 10.15 -9.93
N ALA A 188 -25.67 10.43 -8.98
CA ALA A 188 -25.72 9.81 -7.66
C ALA A 188 -24.34 9.62 -7.00
N LEU A 189 -23.48 10.66 -7.02
CA LEU A 189 -22.14 10.58 -6.42
C LEU A 189 -22.22 10.39 -4.91
N GLU A 190 -21.45 9.44 -4.41
CA GLU A 190 -21.28 9.20 -2.98
C GLU A 190 -20.04 9.94 -2.45
N PRO A 191 -19.94 10.23 -1.13
CA PRO A 191 -18.77 10.90 -0.55
C PRO A 191 -17.43 10.22 -0.89
N GLU A 192 -17.41 8.89 -1.02
CA GLU A 192 -16.23 8.11 -1.38
C GLU A 192 -15.76 8.34 -2.82
N ASP A 193 -16.66 8.74 -3.73
CA ASP A 193 -16.38 8.96 -5.15
C ASP A 193 -15.48 10.19 -5.37
N ALA A 194 -15.51 11.17 -4.46
CA ALA A 194 -14.70 12.39 -4.55
C ALA A 194 -13.19 12.13 -4.61
N LYS A 195 -12.71 11.06 -3.96
CA LYS A 195 -11.28 10.68 -3.99
C LYS A 195 -10.88 10.11 -5.34
N LEU A 196 -11.78 9.34 -5.97
CA LEU A 196 -11.53 8.75 -7.29
C LEU A 196 -11.61 9.82 -8.39
N LEU A 197 -12.55 10.76 -8.32
CA LEU A 197 -12.61 11.90 -9.24
C LEU A 197 -11.31 12.71 -9.22
N LYS A 198 -10.79 13.05 -8.04
CA LYS A 198 -9.49 13.72 -7.91
C LYS A 198 -8.33 12.87 -8.44
N LEU A 199 -8.40 11.56 -8.29
CA LEU A 199 -7.38 10.66 -8.84
C LEU A 199 -7.42 10.67 -10.37
N MET A 200 -8.61 10.75 -10.98
CA MET A 200 -8.78 10.82 -12.44
C MET A 200 -8.13 12.07 -13.05
N ASP A 201 -8.07 13.18 -12.31
CA ASP A 201 -7.33 14.39 -12.75
C ASP A 201 -5.83 14.13 -12.95
N VAL A 202 -5.29 13.09 -12.29
CA VAL A 202 -3.87 12.71 -12.36
C VAL A 202 -3.65 11.52 -13.29
N VAL A 203 -4.50 10.49 -13.18
CA VAL A 203 -4.27 9.19 -13.85
C VAL A 203 -5.07 9.00 -15.14
N GLY A 204 -5.92 9.95 -15.48
CA GLY A 204 -6.80 9.88 -16.63
C GLY A 204 -8.12 9.16 -16.34
N PRO A 205 -8.81 8.66 -17.39
CA PRO A 205 -10.22 8.30 -17.31
C PRO A 205 -10.52 6.99 -16.56
N ASP A 206 -9.50 6.18 -16.25
CA ASP A 206 -9.65 4.91 -15.54
C ASP A 206 -8.77 4.89 -14.27
N PRO A 207 -9.32 5.25 -13.09
CA PRO A 207 -8.58 5.28 -11.83
C PRO A 207 -8.46 3.91 -11.15
N ILE A 208 -9.03 2.86 -11.76
CA ILE A 208 -9.11 1.49 -11.22
C ILE A 208 -8.89 0.48 -12.36
N PRO A 209 -7.71 0.46 -13.01
CA PRO A 209 -7.44 -0.40 -14.15
C PRO A 209 -7.54 -1.89 -13.78
N TYR A 210 -8.21 -2.67 -14.63
CA TYR A 210 -8.33 -4.13 -14.47
C TYR A 210 -7.53 -4.84 -15.56
N GLY A 211 -7.08 -6.06 -15.25
CA GLY A 211 -6.32 -6.91 -16.17
C GLY A 211 -4.80 -6.73 -16.04
N ILE A 212 -4.08 -7.76 -16.48
CA ILE A 212 -2.63 -7.86 -16.35
C ILE A 212 -1.94 -6.78 -17.17
N SER A 213 -2.31 -6.61 -18.45
CA SER A 213 -1.66 -5.65 -19.35
C SER A 213 -1.72 -4.22 -18.83
N ALA A 214 -2.85 -3.79 -18.26
CA ALA A 214 -3.01 -2.45 -17.71
C ALA A 214 -2.25 -2.25 -16.39
N ASN A 215 -1.93 -3.33 -15.68
CA ASN A 215 -1.23 -3.30 -14.39
C ASN A 215 0.21 -3.82 -14.47
N TRP A 216 0.71 -4.16 -15.67
CA TRP A 216 2.00 -4.83 -15.85
C TRP A 216 3.15 -4.09 -15.17
N THR A 217 3.32 -2.81 -15.52
CA THR A 217 4.35 -1.94 -14.94
C THR A 217 4.22 -1.81 -13.43
N THR A 218 2.99 -1.76 -12.91
CA THR A 218 2.74 -1.75 -11.46
C THR A 218 3.20 -3.06 -10.82
N MET A 219 2.89 -4.21 -11.42
CA MET A 219 3.29 -5.52 -10.90
C MET A 219 4.80 -5.71 -10.93
N GLU A 220 5.48 -5.32 -12.01
CA GLU A 220 6.94 -5.35 -12.11
C GLU A 220 7.60 -4.49 -11.02
N MET A 221 7.07 -3.28 -10.80
CA MET A 221 7.54 -2.39 -9.75
C MET A 221 7.32 -3.00 -8.37
N LEU A 222 6.16 -3.62 -8.12
CA LEU A 222 5.86 -4.27 -6.86
C LEU A 222 6.79 -5.46 -6.59
N VAL A 223 7.07 -6.30 -7.60
CA VAL A 223 8.06 -7.39 -7.50
C VAL A 223 9.44 -6.83 -7.16
N THR A 224 9.84 -5.75 -7.84
CA THR A 224 11.12 -5.07 -7.57
C THR A 224 11.18 -4.60 -6.11
N TYR A 225 10.15 -3.92 -5.64
CA TYR A 225 10.08 -3.43 -4.26
C TYR A 225 10.07 -4.57 -3.24
N ALA A 226 9.38 -5.66 -3.53
CA ALA A 226 9.34 -6.84 -2.67
C ALA A 226 10.72 -7.50 -2.53
N VAL A 227 11.51 -7.59 -3.61
CA VAL A 227 12.89 -8.09 -3.57
C VAL A 227 13.83 -7.12 -2.83
N GLN A 228 13.74 -5.82 -3.13
CA GLN A 228 14.53 -4.77 -2.45
C GLN A 228 14.33 -4.82 -0.94
N GLN A 229 13.09 -5.06 -0.51
CA GLN A 229 12.68 -5.10 0.90
C GLN A 229 12.74 -6.50 1.52
N LYS A 230 13.34 -7.50 0.84
CA LYS A 230 13.52 -8.87 1.36
C LYS A 230 12.21 -9.62 1.67
N LEU A 231 11.10 -9.21 1.07
CA LEU A 231 9.83 -9.95 1.10
C LEU A 231 9.85 -11.12 0.12
N LEU A 232 10.57 -10.96 -1.00
CA LEU A 232 10.90 -12.02 -1.95
C LEU A 232 12.41 -12.26 -1.93
N SER A 233 12.81 -13.54 -1.99
CA SER A 233 14.22 -13.93 -2.10
C SER A 233 14.81 -13.70 -3.50
N ALA A 234 13.96 -13.75 -4.53
CA ALA A 234 14.28 -13.54 -5.92
C ALA A 234 13.06 -12.94 -6.65
N PRO A 235 13.27 -12.23 -7.78
CA PRO A 235 12.15 -11.76 -8.60
C PRO A 235 11.36 -12.95 -9.17
N ILE A 236 10.05 -12.76 -9.32
CA ILE A 236 9.11 -13.68 -9.97
C ILE A 236 8.57 -12.98 -11.22
N SER A 237 8.42 -13.70 -12.33
CA SER A 237 7.86 -13.10 -13.56
C SER A 237 6.39 -12.77 -13.37
N VAL A 238 5.94 -11.62 -13.88
CA VAL A 238 4.52 -11.22 -13.81
C VAL A 238 3.62 -12.23 -14.53
N ASP A 239 4.09 -12.84 -15.62
CA ASP A 239 3.39 -13.90 -16.36
C ASP A 239 3.12 -15.16 -15.52
N GLU A 240 3.92 -15.39 -14.48
CA GLU A 240 3.79 -16.57 -13.60
C GLU A 240 2.86 -16.30 -12.41
N LEU A 241 2.50 -15.03 -12.16
CA LEU A 241 1.70 -14.65 -10.99
C LEU A 241 0.20 -14.86 -11.18
N PHE A 242 -0.28 -14.86 -12.43
CA PHE A 242 -1.70 -14.86 -12.73
C PHE A 242 -2.06 -15.93 -13.74
N PHE A 243 -3.28 -16.46 -13.59
CA PHE A 243 -3.85 -17.37 -14.57
C PHE A 243 -4.08 -16.63 -15.89
N ASP A 244 -3.49 -17.14 -16.96
CA ASP A 244 -3.70 -16.65 -18.32
C ASP A 244 -4.81 -17.50 -18.98
N PHE A 245 -6.03 -16.97 -18.98
CA PHE A 245 -7.18 -17.59 -19.63
C PHE A 245 -7.20 -17.39 -21.17
N ASP A 246 -6.30 -16.58 -21.73
CA ASP A 246 -6.15 -16.37 -23.18
C ASP A 246 -5.07 -17.30 -23.78
N ARG A 247 -4.17 -17.82 -22.95
CA ARG A 247 -3.36 -19.01 -23.28
C ARG A 247 -4.29 -20.19 -23.48
N THR A 248 -4.64 -20.44 -24.72
CA THR A 248 -5.23 -21.71 -25.13
C THR A 248 -4.25 -22.83 -24.80
N ALA A 249 -4.78 -23.88 -24.15
CA ALA A 249 -4.05 -25.11 -23.83
C ALA A 249 -3.61 -25.87 -25.11
#